data_AF-A0A9P8G1C3-F1
#
_entry.id   AF-A0A9P8G1C3-F1
#
_cell.length_a   1.000
_cell.length_b   1.000
_cell.length_c   1.000
_cell.angle_alpha   90.00
_cell.angle_beta   90.00
_cell.angle_gamma   90.00
#
_symmetry.space_group_name_H-M   'P 1'
#
loop_
_entity.id
_entity.type
_entity.pdbx_description
1 polymer ?
#
loop_
_entity_poly.entity_id
_entity_poly.type
_entity_poly.pdbx_seq_one_letter_code
_entity_poly.pdbx_strand_id
1 'polypeptide(L)'
;MPTADDFIPLKEDPETVYVDEDDFTESDIEDINSGLEDETPLAIDYWFGKMYLRCTIAERVLRDSSYKDASEAADSRLDTKLQQYPYDEVLTSLQAQGKARPDCATAVRHPTIAQTEASRITLLTLIGNIVRSGGRSERRALLACLRRSEEADPSRHHRENPPIFTSFCQVELLPQQETRSDPLAISAKHQSTSTTEQDGQVKELAKYTMALKEHGDCIGAQPSYKTTTISQCPPWFKSVVAFKGFEEDGENRTKKDAKHAASRKMCERMRIQPD
;
A
#
# COMPACT_ATOMS: atom_id res chain seq x y z
N MET A 1 -49.55 -43.74 -54.70
CA MET A 1 -49.35 -42.33 -54.30
C MET A 1 -49.75 -42.23 -52.82
N PRO A 2 -48.78 -42.44 -51.91
CA PRO A 2 -48.93 -42.31 -50.45
C PRO A 2 -48.58 -40.86 -50.02
N THR A 3 -49.29 -40.14 -49.16
CA THR A 3 -49.66 -40.29 -47.72
C THR A 3 -48.50 -40.42 -46.74
N ALA A 4 -48.64 -39.59 -45.69
CA ALA A 4 -48.07 -39.69 -44.35
C ALA A 4 -46.69 -39.05 -44.13
N ASP A 5 -46.61 -38.37 -42.97
CA ASP A 5 -45.44 -38.17 -42.11
C ASP A 5 -44.31 -37.30 -42.71
N ASP A 6 -43.88 -36.19 -42.12
CA ASP A 6 -43.55 -35.95 -40.72
C ASP A 6 -43.66 -34.45 -40.42
N PHE A 7 -44.52 -34.05 -39.50
CA PHE A 7 -44.33 -32.79 -38.77
C PHE A 7 -44.47 -33.10 -37.29
N ILE A 8 -43.32 -33.31 -36.65
CA ILE A 8 -43.19 -33.40 -35.20
C ILE A 8 -43.55 -32.02 -34.62
N PRO A 9 -44.59 -31.90 -33.77
CA PRO A 9 -44.80 -30.68 -33.03
C PRO A 9 -43.79 -30.66 -31.88
N LEU A 10 -42.77 -29.82 -31.99
CA LEU A 10 -41.91 -29.43 -30.86
C LEU A 10 -42.80 -28.70 -29.85
N LYS A 11 -43.17 -29.41 -28.77
CA LYS A 11 -43.55 -28.79 -27.52
C LYS A 11 -42.28 -28.17 -26.93
N GLU A 12 -42.07 -26.89 -27.20
CA GLU A 12 -41.19 -26.08 -26.37
C GLU A 12 -41.99 -25.70 -25.12
N ASP A 13 -41.72 -26.40 -24.02
CA ASP A 13 -42.04 -25.91 -22.68
C ASP A 13 -41.24 -24.61 -22.47
N PRO A 14 -41.87 -23.45 -22.22
CA PRO A 14 -41.16 -22.33 -21.67
C PRO A 14 -40.92 -22.63 -20.20
N GLU A 15 -39.85 -23.38 -19.91
CA GLU A 15 -39.15 -23.19 -18.64
C GLU A 15 -38.64 -21.75 -18.66
N THR A 16 -39.47 -20.85 -18.15
CA THR A 16 -39.06 -19.52 -17.72
C THR A 16 -37.99 -19.71 -16.66
N VAL A 17 -36.74 -19.75 -17.11
CA VAL A 17 -35.59 -19.46 -16.27
C VAL A 17 -35.78 -18.02 -15.83
N TYR A 18 -36.35 -17.85 -14.65
CA TYR A 18 -36.22 -16.62 -13.89
C TYR A 18 -34.73 -16.51 -13.55
N VAL A 19 -33.99 -15.84 -14.43
CA VAL A 19 -32.74 -15.21 -14.02
C VAL A 19 -33.21 -14.07 -13.12
N ASP A 20 -33.10 -14.26 -11.80
CA ASP A 20 -33.17 -13.16 -10.84
C ASP A 20 -32.04 -12.18 -11.23
N GLU A 21 -32.39 -11.18 -12.04
CA GLU A 21 -31.54 -10.05 -12.39
C GLU A 21 -31.64 -8.93 -11.35
N ASP A 22 -32.01 -9.24 -10.11
CA ASP A 22 -32.14 -8.28 -9.02
C ASP A 22 -31.37 -8.77 -7.79
N ASP A 23 -30.05 -8.52 -7.73
CA ASP A 23 -29.41 -7.94 -6.53
C ASP A 23 -27.95 -7.49 -6.77
N PHE A 24 -27.65 -6.97 -7.97
CA PHE A 24 -26.32 -6.49 -8.33
C PHE A 24 -26.28 -5.00 -8.66
N THR A 25 -27.09 -4.18 -8.00
CA THR A 25 -26.90 -2.72 -8.00
C THR A 25 -27.52 -2.08 -6.76
N GLU A 26 -26.79 -1.13 -6.17
CA GLU A 26 -27.13 -0.33 -4.97
C GLU A 26 -26.85 -1.08 -3.65
N SER A 27 -25.66 -0.99 -3.04
CA SER A 27 -25.30 0.22 -2.30
C SER A 27 -23.91 0.04 -1.66
N ASP A 28 -22.85 0.01 -2.47
CA ASP A 28 -21.45 0.09 -1.99
C ASP A 28 -20.69 1.28 -2.64
N ILE A 29 -21.44 2.23 -3.22
CA ILE A 29 -20.91 3.46 -3.82
C ILE A 29 -21.25 4.73 -3.03
N GLU A 30 -22.17 4.67 -2.07
CA GLU A 30 -22.52 5.86 -1.26
C GLU A 30 -21.57 6.10 -0.07
N ASP A 31 -20.71 5.14 0.29
CA ASP A 31 -19.81 5.25 1.45
C ASP A 31 -18.34 5.53 1.08
N ILE A 32 -18.10 5.97 -0.16
CA ILE A 32 -16.82 6.57 -0.58
C ILE A 32 -16.77 8.07 -0.20
N ASN A 33 -17.91 8.68 0.11
CA ASN A 33 -18.01 10.14 0.34
C ASN A 33 -18.19 10.58 1.80
N SER A 34 -18.26 9.68 2.78
CA SER A 34 -18.55 10.02 4.18
C SER A 34 -17.31 10.44 5.01
N GLY A 35 -16.27 10.94 4.33
CA GLY A 35 -15.07 11.49 4.95
C GLY A 35 -14.04 12.09 4.00
N LEU A 36 -14.39 12.38 2.74
CA LEU A 36 -13.59 13.31 1.93
C LEU A 36 -13.84 14.70 2.53
N GLU A 37 -13.01 15.11 3.50
CA GLU A 37 -12.59 16.52 3.50
C GLU A 37 -12.18 16.79 2.05
N ASP A 38 -12.91 17.66 1.32
CA ASP A 38 -12.72 17.95 -0.10
C ASP A 38 -11.26 17.70 -0.48
N GLU A 39 -10.95 16.53 -1.07
CA GLU A 39 -9.56 16.12 -1.27
C GLU A 39 -8.97 17.14 -2.22
N THR A 40 -8.32 18.14 -1.63
CA THR A 40 -7.82 19.25 -2.42
C THR A 40 -6.88 18.64 -3.46
N PRO A 41 -6.85 19.13 -4.69
CA PRO A 41 -5.90 18.64 -5.69
C PRO A 41 -4.45 18.58 -5.16
N LEU A 42 -4.13 19.42 -4.16
CA LEU A 42 -2.89 19.38 -3.39
C LEU A 42 -2.69 18.11 -2.55
N ALA A 43 -3.72 17.60 -1.85
CA ALA A 43 -3.63 16.37 -1.06
C ALA A 43 -3.38 15.15 -1.96
N ILE A 44 -4.08 15.09 -3.10
CA ILE A 44 -3.89 14.05 -4.11
C ILE A 44 -2.47 14.12 -4.68
N ASP A 45 -2.03 15.32 -5.09
CA ASP A 45 -0.68 15.53 -5.63
C ASP A 45 0.40 15.20 -4.57
N TYR A 46 0.22 15.60 -3.31
CA TYR A 46 1.13 15.23 -2.22
C TYR A 46 1.26 13.70 -2.07
N TRP A 47 0.14 12.98 -2.06
CA TRP A 47 0.14 11.52 -1.91
C TRP A 47 0.84 10.84 -3.08
N PHE A 48 0.52 11.23 -4.32
CA PHE A 48 1.19 10.69 -5.51
C PHE A 48 2.69 10.96 -5.47
N GLY A 49 3.10 12.17 -5.09
CA GLY A 49 4.51 12.51 -5.01
C GLY A 49 5.25 11.74 -3.93
N LYS A 50 4.63 11.55 -2.75
CA LYS A 50 5.16 10.72 -1.66
C LYS A 50 5.41 9.29 -2.14
N MET A 51 4.44 8.68 -2.82
CA MET A 51 4.57 7.32 -3.34
C MET A 51 5.63 7.23 -4.45
N TYR A 52 5.64 8.18 -5.37
CA TYR A 52 6.61 8.21 -6.46
C TYR A 52 8.05 8.34 -5.95
N LEU A 53 8.29 9.22 -4.97
CA LEU A 53 9.60 9.39 -4.36
C LEU A 53 10.03 8.12 -3.61
N ARG A 54 9.14 7.52 -2.80
CA ARG A 54 9.42 6.26 -2.10
C ARG A 54 9.83 5.16 -3.07
N CYS A 55 9.10 4.97 -4.17
CA CYS A 55 9.45 3.98 -5.20
C CYS A 55 10.81 4.28 -5.85
N THR A 56 11.10 5.55 -6.13
CA THR A 56 12.37 5.97 -6.76
C THR A 56 13.57 5.70 -5.86
N ILE A 57 13.43 5.90 -4.54
CA ILE A 57 14.50 5.63 -3.57
C ILE A 57 14.59 4.12 -3.30
N ALA A 58 13.46 3.43 -3.19
CA ALA A 58 13.43 1.98 -3.02
C ALA A 58 14.14 1.26 -4.18
N GLU A 59 13.93 1.70 -5.42
CA GLU A 59 14.64 1.18 -6.60
C GLU A 59 16.18 1.23 -6.40
N ARG A 60 16.70 2.27 -5.75
CA ARG A 60 18.14 2.41 -5.49
C ARG A 60 18.61 1.59 -4.32
N VAL A 61 17.87 1.61 -3.20
CA VAL A 61 18.18 0.77 -2.04
C VAL A 61 18.32 -0.70 -2.47
N LEU A 62 17.44 -1.15 -3.37
CA LEU A 62 17.48 -2.50 -3.93
C LEU A 62 18.64 -2.74 -4.91
N ARG A 63 19.08 -1.72 -5.65
CA ARG A 63 20.28 -1.82 -6.52
C ARG A 63 21.58 -1.86 -5.73
N ASP A 64 21.66 -1.13 -4.63
CA ASP A 64 22.84 -1.05 -3.77
C ASP A 64 22.95 -2.28 -2.85
N SER A 65 21.82 -2.91 -2.50
CA SER A 65 21.83 -4.15 -1.74
C SER A 65 22.33 -5.31 -2.58
N SER A 66 23.39 -5.98 -2.14
CA SER A 66 23.70 -7.30 -2.65
C SER A 66 22.55 -8.26 -2.33
N TYR A 67 22.27 -9.25 -3.19
CA TYR A 67 21.17 -10.22 -3.06
C TYR A 67 21.09 -10.99 -1.71
N LYS A 68 22.03 -10.78 -0.78
CA LYS A 68 22.14 -11.52 0.49
C LYS A 68 21.57 -10.80 1.70
N ASP A 69 21.19 -9.52 1.60
CA ASP A 69 20.67 -8.80 2.76
C ASP A 69 19.19 -9.12 3.00
N ALA A 70 18.83 -9.39 4.27
CA ALA A 70 17.46 -9.67 4.69
C ALA A 70 16.50 -8.50 4.35
N SER A 71 15.26 -8.84 3.99
CA SER A 71 14.20 -7.87 3.62
C SER A 71 13.99 -6.78 4.67
N GLU A 72 14.08 -7.10 5.96
CA GLU A 72 13.91 -6.14 7.07
C GLU A 72 14.98 -5.02 7.08
N ALA A 73 16.18 -5.32 6.58
CA ALA A 73 17.24 -4.32 6.44
C ALA A 73 16.98 -3.38 5.24
N ALA A 74 16.20 -3.79 4.25
CA ALA A 74 15.86 -2.93 3.10
C ALA A 74 14.91 -1.80 3.52
N ASP A 75 13.89 -2.10 4.33
CA ASP A 75 12.94 -1.11 4.82
C ASP A 75 13.61 -0.07 5.72
N SER A 76 14.45 -0.52 6.65
CA SER A 76 15.23 0.37 7.53
C SER A 76 16.15 1.30 6.73
N ARG A 77 16.77 0.79 5.66
CA ARG A 77 17.61 1.59 4.74
C ARG A 77 16.79 2.58 3.94
N LEU A 78 15.61 2.18 3.46
CA LEU A 78 14.69 3.07 2.75
C LEU A 78 14.25 4.24 3.64
N ASP A 79 13.83 3.96 4.87
CA ASP A 79 13.40 5.01 5.80
C ASP A 79 14.55 5.95 6.17
N THR A 80 15.76 5.41 6.38
CA THR A 80 16.97 6.22 6.60
C THR A 80 17.26 7.13 5.40
N LYS A 81 17.19 6.60 4.17
CA LYS A 81 17.41 7.38 2.94
C LYS A 81 16.34 8.45 2.73
N LEU A 82 15.09 8.16 3.07
CA LEU A 82 13.99 9.14 3.01
C LEU A 82 14.15 10.27 4.03
N GLN A 83 14.66 9.96 5.22
CA GLN A 83 14.95 10.97 6.26
C GLN A 83 16.11 11.88 5.88
N GLN A 84 17.15 11.33 5.25
CA GLN A 84 18.35 12.06 4.81
C GLN A 84 18.19 12.71 3.42
N TYR A 85 17.02 12.59 2.79
CA TYR A 85 16.82 13.05 1.43
C TYR A 85 16.91 14.59 1.36
N PRO A 86 17.67 15.16 0.40
CA PRO A 86 17.89 16.61 0.32
C PRO A 86 16.72 17.33 -0.37
N TYR A 87 15.60 17.46 0.35
CA TYR A 87 14.35 18.04 -0.19
C TYR A 87 14.56 19.46 -0.76
N ASP A 88 15.28 20.32 -0.04
CA ASP A 88 15.51 21.73 -0.41
C ASP A 88 16.31 21.88 -1.71
N GLU A 89 17.39 21.10 -1.84
CA GLU A 89 18.30 21.14 -2.98
C GLU A 89 17.61 20.63 -4.26
N VAL A 90 16.85 19.54 -4.13
CA VAL A 90 16.07 18.96 -5.24
C VAL A 90 14.99 19.93 -5.68
N LEU A 91 14.28 20.56 -4.74
CA LEU A 91 13.24 21.54 -5.04
C LEU A 91 13.82 22.74 -5.79
N THR A 92 14.96 23.25 -5.33
CA THR A 92 15.70 24.36 -5.97
C THR A 92 16.15 23.98 -7.37
N SER A 93 16.66 22.75 -7.55
CA SER A 93 17.08 22.23 -8.87
C SER A 93 15.91 22.13 -9.85
N LEU A 94 14.73 21.67 -9.41
CA LEU A 94 13.54 21.60 -10.25
C LEU A 94 12.98 22.99 -10.60
N GLN A 95 13.04 23.94 -9.67
CA GLN A 95 12.69 25.33 -9.91
C GLN A 95 13.62 25.98 -10.93
N ALA A 96 14.93 25.78 -10.80
CA ALA A 96 15.93 26.29 -11.74
C ALA A 96 15.76 25.74 -13.17
N GLN A 97 15.22 24.53 -13.31
CA GLN A 97 14.89 23.92 -14.61
C GLN A 97 13.57 24.43 -15.21
N GLY A 98 12.88 25.37 -14.54
CA GLY A 98 11.57 25.88 -14.96
C GLY A 98 10.45 24.84 -14.90
N LYS A 99 10.63 23.77 -14.11
CA LYS A 99 9.65 22.67 -13.97
C LYS A 99 8.67 22.88 -12.83
N ALA A 100 9.04 23.73 -11.87
CA ALA A 100 8.16 24.16 -10.80
C ALA A 100 7.71 25.59 -11.08
N ARG A 101 6.40 25.82 -11.20
CA ARG A 101 5.86 27.17 -11.19
C ARG A 101 5.93 27.68 -9.74
N PRO A 102 6.52 28.87 -9.47
CA PRO A 102 6.63 29.41 -8.10
C PRO A 102 5.28 29.51 -7.38
N ASP A 103 4.21 29.63 -8.17
CA ASP A 103 2.83 29.82 -7.71
C ASP A 103 2.24 28.59 -6.98
N CYS A 104 2.85 27.40 -7.09
CA CYS A 104 2.42 26.22 -6.32
C CYS A 104 2.87 26.26 -4.85
N ALA A 105 3.77 27.18 -4.48
CA ALA A 105 4.11 27.47 -3.09
C ALA A 105 3.06 28.39 -2.47
N THR A 106 1.77 28.08 -2.68
CA THR A 106 0.67 28.80 -2.04
C THR A 106 0.93 28.72 -0.55
N ALA A 107 1.28 29.87 0.01
CA ALA A 107 1.74 30.03 1.36
C ALA A 107 0.72 29.46 2.33
N VAL A 108 0.90 28.20 2.71
CA VAL A 108 0.41 27.68 3.97
C VAL A 108 1.21 28.47 5.01
N ARG A 109 0.68 29.63 5.38
CA ARG A 109 1.18 30.49 6.47
C ARG A 109 0.89 29.81 7.80
N HIS A 110 1.34 28.57 7.98
CA HIS A 110 1.38 27.96 9.29
C HIS A 110 2.62 28.49 10.00
N PRO A 111 2.47 29.21 11.13
CA PRO A 111 3.54 30.01 11.71
C PRO A 111 4.64 29.20 12.42
N THR A 112 4.71 27.87 12.24
CA THR A 112 5.62 27.02 13.03
C THR A 112 6.07 25.74 12.33
N ILE A 113 6.05 25.68 10.99
CA ILE A 113 6.61 24.51 10.28
C ILE A 113 8.12 24.75 10.07
N ALA A 114 8.95 23.80 10.52
CA ALA A 114 10.38 23.82 10.25
C ALA A 114 10.62 23.90 8.73
N GLN A 115 11.54 24.75 8.28
CA GLN A 115 11.83 25.00 6.86
C GLN A 115 11.94 23.70 6.03
N THR A 116 12.58 22.67 6.59
CA THR A 116 12.73 21.34 5.99
C THR A 116 11.40 20.66 5.67
N GLU A 117 10.40 20.76 6.55
CA GLU A 117 9.11 20.11 6.35
C GLU A 117 8.27 20.89 5.31
N ALA A 118 8.38 22.21 5.27
CA ALA A 118 7.74 23.02 4.23
C ALA A 118 8.27 22.67 2.82
N SER A 119 9.59 22.54 2.67
CA SER A 119 10.20 22.11 1.41
C SER A 119 9.84 20.68 1.05
N ARG A 120 9.78 19.79 2.05
CA ARG A 120 9.33 18.40 1.84
C ARG A 120 7.93 18.36 1.27
N ILE A 121 6.96 19.03 1.90
CA ILE A 121 5.58 19.08 1.43
C ILE A 121 5.52 19.67 0.02
N THR A 122 6.20 20.80 -0.20
CA THR A 122 6.23 21.48 -1.51
C THR A 122 6.81 20.59 -2.61
N LEU A 123 7.93 19.91 -2.34
CA LEU A 123 8.55 19.00 -3.30
C LEU A 123 7.62 17.82 -3.60
N LEU A 124 7.03 17.19 -2.58
CA LEU A 124 6.14 16.05 -2.78
C LEU A 124 4.91 16.43 -3.61
N THR A 125 4.25 17.54 -3.30
CA THR A 125 3.13 18.04 -4.10
C THR A 125 3.55 18.32 -5.55
N LEU A 126 4.70 18.95 -5.77
CA LEU A 126 5.22 19.20 -7.12
C LEU A 126 5.48 17.89 -7.90
N ILE A 127 6.10 16.89 -7.25
CA ILE A 127 6.36 15.58 -7.86
C ILE A 127 5.04 14.95 -8.30
N GLY A 128 4.03 14.91 -7.43
CA GLY A 128 2.74 14.31 -7.78
C GLY A 128 2.02 15.05 -8.89
N ASN A 129 2.08 16.39 -8.89
CA ASN A 129 1.52 17.19 -9.97
C ASN A 129 2.16 16.86 -11.34
N ILE A 130 3.49 16.77 -11.40
CA ILE A 130 4.23 16.37 -12.62
C ILE A 130 3.90 14.93 -13.02
N VAL A 131 3.79 14.02 -12.06
CA VAL A 131 3.46 12.61 -12.33
C VAL A 131 2.06 12.49 -12.91
N ARG A 132 1.07 13.16 -12.30
CA ARG A 132 -0.34 13.09 -12.69
C ARG A 132 -0.63 13.83 -13.99
N SER A 133 -0.21 15.09 -14.09
CA SER A 133 -0.62 16.01 -15.17
C SER A 133 0.51 16.38 -16.12
N GLY A 134 1.77 16.14 -15.76
CA GLY A 134 2.92 16.55 -16.55
C GLY A 134 3.09 15.77 -17.86
N GLY A 135 3.74 16.39 -18.83
CA GLY A 135 4.11 15.77 -20.10
C GLY A 135 5.20 14.70 -19.95
N ARG A 136 5.38 13.87 -20.99
CA ARG A 136 6.42 12.81 -21.01
C ARG A 136 7.84 13.39 -20.79
N SER A 137 8.12 14.56 -21.33
CA SER A 137 9.41 15.26 -21.17
C SER A 137 9.64 15.72 -19.72
N GLU A 138 8.60 16.22 -19.05
CA GLU A 138 8.66 16.67 -17.66
C GLU A 138 8.87 15.49 -16.70
N ARG A 139 8.15 14.39 -16.90
CA ARG A 139 8.34 13.16 -16.12
C ARG A 139 9.76 12.59 -16.27
N ARG A 140 10.33 12.63 -17.48
CA ARG A 140 11.73 12.22 -17.70
C ARG A 140 12.72 13.16 -17.01
N ALA A 141 12.50 14.47 -17.09
CA ALA A 141 13.34 15.46 -16.42
C ALA A 141 13.29 15.31 -14.89
N LEU A 142 12.08 15.10 -14.34
CA LEU A 142 11.87 14.80 -12.93
C LEU A 142 12.67 13.57 -12.50
N LEU A 143 12.53 12.44 -13.19
CA LEU A 143 13.26 11.22 -12.85
C LEU A 143 14.79 11.41 -12.93
N ALA A 144 15.27 12.16 -13.92
CA ALA A 144 16.68 12.50 -14.06
C ALA A 144 17.18 13.44 -12.95
N CYS A 145 16.31 14.32 -12.43
CA CYS A 145 16.64 15.20 -11.31
C CYS A 145 16.70 14.41 -10.00
N LEU A 146 15.68 13.58 -9.71
CA LEU A 146 15.66 12.73 -8.52
C LEU A 146 16.87 11.79 -8.48
N ARG A 147 17.34 11.29 -9.64
CA ARG A 147 18.53 10.42 -9.76
C ARG A 147 19.85 11.13 -9.50
N ARG A 148 19.98 12.40 -9.84
CA ARG A 148 21.22 13.16 -9.67
C ARG A 148 21.46 13.69 -8.26
N SER A 149 20.40 13.94 -7.48
CA SER A 149 20.53 14.54 -6.15
C SER A 149 21.28 13.70 -5.12
N GLU A 150 21.52 12.41 -5.40
CA GLU A 150 22.23 11.51 -4.50
C GLU A 150 23.70 11.31 -4.88
N GLU A 151 24.08 11.60 -6.13
CA GLU A 151 25.47 11.50 -6.60
C GLU A 151 26.35 12.64 -6.08
N ALA A 152 25.74 13.69 -5.51
CA ALA A 152 26.44 14.82 -4.92
C ALA A 152 27.09 14.52 -3.56
N ASP A 153 27.11 13.26 -3.11
CA ASP A 153 27.80 12.84 -1.88
C ASP A 153 29.32 13.07 -2.03
N PRO A 154 29.90 14.11 -1.40
CA PRO A 154 31.31 14.49 -1.60
C PRO A 154 32.29 13.42 -1.09
N SER A 155 31.79 12.48 -0.31
CA SER A 155 32.54 11.39 0.32
C SER A 155 33.20 10.44 -0.70
N ARG A 156 32.66 10.31 -1.92
CA ARG A 156 33.20 9.38 -2.93
C ARG A 156 34.38 9.92 -3.75
N HIS A 157 34.71 11.21 -3.63
CA HIS A 157 35.80 11.80 -4.41
C HIS A 157 37.20 11.76 -3.76
N HIS A 158 37.36 11.19 -2.56
CA HIS A 158 38.67 11.14 -1.91
C HIS A 158 39.51 9.88 -2.17
N ARG A 159 39.14 9.03 -3.15
CA ARG A 159 39.94 7.86 -3.53
C ARG A 159 40.59 8.00 -4.91
N GLU A 160 41.26 9.13 -5.14
CA GLU A 160 42.29 9.23 -6.18
C GLU A 160 43.61 8.70 -5.62
N ASN A 161 43.84 7.39 -5.77
CA ASN A 161 45.21 6.89 -5.87
C ASN A 161 45.63 7.08 -7.33
N PRO A 162 46.69 7.87 -7.63
CA PRO A 162 47.23 7.95 -8.97
C PRO A 162 47.83 6.60 -9.39
N PRO A 163 47.71 6.19 -10.67
CA PRO A 163 48.30 4.96 -11.14
C PRO A 163 49.82 5.12 -11.27
N ILE A 164 50.57 4.65 -10.27
CA ILE A 164 52.00 4.40 -10.44
C ILE A 164 52.12 3.13 -11.28
N PHE A 165 52.44 3.31 -12.56
CA PHE A 165 53.09 2.32 -13.38
C PHE A 165 54.36 1.85 -12.67
N THR A 166 54.35 0.62 -12.13
CA THR A 166 55.59 -0.10 -11.84
C THR A 166 55.46 -1.52 -12.37
N SER A 167 56.08 -1.70 -13.53
CA SER A 167 56.53 -2.97 -14.07
C SER A 167 57.41 -3.71 -13.04
N PHE A 168 57.11 -4.98 -12.76
CA PHE A 168 58.02 -6.14 -12.85
C PHE A 168 57.68 -7.28 -11.86
N CYS A 169 57.77 -8.49 -12.42
CA CYS A 169 58.18 -9.77 -11.85
C CYS A 169 57.33 -10.47 -10.78
N GLN A 170 56.54 -11.40 -11.30
CA GLN A 170 56.37 -12.79 -10.85
C GLN A 170 57.53 -13.34 -9.99
N VAL A 171 57.24 -13.74 -8.75
CA VAL A 171 57.83 -14.93 -8.10
C VAL A 171 56.76 -15.62 -7.25
N GLU A 172 56.60 -16.89 -7.55
CA GLU A 172 55.83 -17.97 -6.94
C GLU A 172 56.41 -18.39 -5.58
N LEU A 173 55.54 -18.72 -4.60
CA LEU A 173 55.59 -19.93 -3.75
C LEU A 173 54.54 -19.88 -2.61
N LEU A 174 53.74 -20.95 -2.55
CA LEU A 174 52.82 -21.44 -1.48
C LEU A 174 53.56 -21.77 -0.15
N PRO A 175 52.93 -22.38 0.90
CA PRO A 175 51.54 -22.38 1.43
C PRO A 175 51.51 -22.13 2.96
N GLN A 176 50.34 -22.36 3.60
CA GLN A 176 50.04 -22.46 5.04
C GLN A 176 49.42 -21.18 5.64
N GLN A 177 48.40 -21.20 6.49
CA GLN A 177 47.82 -22.27 7.30
C GLN A 177 46.40 -21.88 7.72
N GLU A 178 45.59 -22.88 8.01
CA GLU A 178 44.25 -22.80 8.59
C GLU A 178 44.22 -21.96 9.88
N THR A 179 43.15 -21.20 10.09
CA THR A 179 42.60 -21.02 11.44
C THR A 179 41.11 -20.77 11.37
N ARG A 180 40.42 -21.90 11.49
CA ARG A 180 39.02 -22.15 11.79
C ARG A 180 38.61 -21.42 13.08
N SER A 181 37.57 -20.58 13.01
CA SER A 181 36.82 -20.13 14.18
C SER A 181 35.38 -19.79 13.78
N ASP A 182 34.49 -20.72 14.07
CA ASP A 182 33.07 -20.53 14.43
C ASP A 182 32.85 -21.49 15.64
N PRO A 183 31.81 -21.36 16.49
CA PRO A 183 30.69 -20.39 16.49
C PRO A 183 30.39 -19.80 17.90
N LEU A 184 29.63 -18.70 17.97
CA LEU A 184 28.85 -18.38 19.18
C LEU A 184 27.37 -18.26 18.84
N ALA A 185 26.64 -19.28 19.30
CA ALA A 185 25.20 -19.38 19.26
C ALA A 185 24.56 -18.41 20.25
N ILE A 186 23.82 -17.43 19.74
CA ILE A 186 22.81 -16.71 20.52
C ILE A 186 21.45 -17.21 20.05
N SER A 187 20.91 -18.13 20.83
CA SER A 187 19.53 -18.61 20.77
C SER A 187 18.61 -17.48 21.23
N ALA A 188 18.06 -16.71 20.29
CA ALA A 188 16.88 -15.88 20.51
C ALA A 188 15.67 -16.56 19.87
N LYS A 189 14.91 -17.31 20.68
CA LYS A 189 13.53 -17.71 20.36
C LYS A 189 12.69 -16.43 20.32
N HIS A 190 12.48 -15.86 19.15
CA HIS A 190 11.27 -15.10 18.86
C HIS A 190 10.41 -15.93 17.93
N GLN A 191 9.29 -16.39 18.50
CA GLN A 191 8.23 -17.09 17.80
C GLN A 191 7.73 -16.23 16.64
N SER A 192 8.09 -16.64 15.42
CA SER A 192 7.33 -16.32 14.22
C SER A 192 6.00 -17.06 14.32
N THR A 193 4.93 -16.38 14.71
CA THR A 193 3.58 -16.94 14.63
C THR A 193 3.05 -16.80 13.19
N SER A 194 3.11 -17.92 12.48
CA SER A 194 2.07 -18.46 11.58
C SER A 194 1.28 -17.50 10.69
N THR A 195 1.82 -17.17 9.52
CA THR A 195 1.08 -16.54 8.40
C THR A 195 -0.02 -17.45 7.81
N THR A 196 0.00 -18.76 8.10
CA THR A 196 -0.95 -19.73 7.55
C THR A 196 -2.24 -19.88 8.38
N GLU A 197 -2.25 -19.48 9.66
CA GLU A 197 -3.44 -19.58 10.52
C GLU A 197 -4.41 -18.40 10.35
N GLN A 198 -3.90 -17.22 9.93
CA GLN A 198 -4.73 -16.03 9.72
C GLN A 198 -5.73 -16.19 8.58
N ASP A 199 -5.36 -16.87 7.48
CA ASP A 199 -6.25 -17.02 6.31
C ASP A 199 -7.48 -17.90 6.64
N GLY A 200 -7.28 -18.94 7.45
CA GLY A 200 -8.38 -19.78 7.96
C GLY A 200 -9.35 -19.00 8.85
N GLN A 201 -8.81 -18.15 9.74
CA GLN A 201 -9.61 -17.36 10.68
C GLN A 201 -10.44 -16.27 9.97
N VAL A 202 -9.90 -15.64 8.92
CA VAL A 202 -10.64 -14.65 8.11
C VAL A 202 -11.81 -15.30 7.38
N LYS A 203 -11.62 -16.52 6.85
CA LYS A 203 -12.68 -17.25 6.16
C LYS A 203 -13.80 -17.69 7.10
N GLU A 204 -13.47 -18.06 8.33
CA GLU A 204 -14.44 -18.38 9.38
C GLU A 204 -15.26 -17.15 9.80
N LEU A 205 -14.62 -15.99 9.91
CA LEU A 205 -15.27 -14.73 10.29
C LEU A 205 -16.31 -14.25 9.26
N ALA A 206 -16.07 -14.48 7.97
CA ALA A 206 -17.01 -14.09 6.91
C ALA A 206 -18.38 -14.77 7.04
N LYS A 207 -18.43 -16.00 7.58
CA LYS A 207 -19.67 -16.75 7.78
C LYS A 207 -20.64 -16.03 8.71
N TYR A 208 -20.13 -15.33 9.72
CA TYR A 208 -20.98 -14.61 10.67
C TYR A 208 -21.71 -13.43 10.05
N THR A 209 -21.09 -12.72 9.09
CA THR A 209 -21.78 -11.64 8.38
C THR A 209 -22.93 -12.17 7.53
N MET A 210 -22.74 -13.33 6.89
CA MET A 210 -23.78 -14.02 6.12
C MET A 210 -24.92 -14.50 7.02
N ALA A 211 -24.60 -15.21 8.10
CA ALA A 211 -25.59 -15.71 9.06
C ALA A 211 -26.41 -14.58 9.71
N LEU A 212 -25.78 -13.45 10.03
CA LEU A 212 -26.49 -12.27 10.56
C LEU A 212 -27.45 -11.67 9.54
N LYS A 213 -27.07 -11.63 8.26
CA LYS A 213 -27.93 -11.17 7.18
C LYS A 213 -29.13 -12.11 7.01
N GLU A 214 -28.88 -13.41 6.86
CA GLU A 214 -29.92 -14.43 6.69
C GLU A 214 -30.91 -14.40 7.86
N HIS A 215 -30.41 -14.34 9.09
CA HIS A 215 -31.26 -14.19 10.27
C HIS A 215 -32.10 -12.91 10.23
N GLY A 216 -31.50 -11.81 9.77
CA GLY A 216 -32.20 -10.54 9.56
C GLY A 216 -33.32 -10.65 8.53
N ASP A 217 -33.04 -11.26 7.39
CA ASP A 217 -34.00 -11.50 6.31
C ASP A 217 -35.17 -12.35 6.80
N CYS A 218 -34.91 -13.40 7.60
CA CYS A 218 -35.95 -14.24 8.20
C CYS A 218 -36.90 -13.49 9.15
N ILE A 219 -36.43 -12.41 9.81
CA ILE A 219 -37.21 -11.68 10.82
C ILE A 219 -37.62 -10.27 10.37
N GLY A 220 -37.42 -9.95 9.08
CA GLY A 220 -37.74 -8.64 8.50
C GLY A 220 -36.97 -7.48 9.15
N ALA A 221 -35.71 -7.69 9.52
CA ALA A 221 -34.85 -6.65 10.07
C ALA A 221 -33.46 -6.71 9.43
N GLN A 222 -32.89 -5.55 9.10
CA GLN A 222 -31.57 -5.49 8.46
C GLN A 222 -30.51 -4.98 9.45
N PRO A 223 -29.32 -5.62 9.56
CA PRO A 223 -28.21 -5.09 10.33
C PRO A 223 -27.65 -3.83 9.65
N SER A 224 -27.45 -2.75 10.42
CA SER A 224 -26.78 -1.54 9.94
C SER A 224 -25.33 -1.51 10.39
N TYR A 225 -24.43 -1.04 9.53
CA TYR A 225 -22.99 -1.00 9.80
C TYR A 225 -22.47 0.42 9.68
N LYS A 226 -21.58 0.80 10.59
CA LYS A 226 -20.83 2.06 10.54
C LYS A 226 -19.36 1.78 10.73
N THR A 227 -18.53 2.17 9.77
CA THR A 227 -17.07 1.94 9.84
C THR A 227 -16.32 3.25 10.02
N THR A 228 -15.40 3.29 10.97
CA THR A 228 -14.51 4.43 11.24
C THR A 228 -13.05 4.02 11.18
N THR A 229 -12.19 4.92 10.71
CA THR A 229 -10.74 4.73 10.72
C THR A 229 -10.19 5.19 12.07
N ILE A 230 -9.52 4.29 12.80
CA ILE A 230 -8.85 4.61 14.07
C ILE A 230 -7.44 5.15 13.80
N SER A 231 -6.70 4.53 12.88
CA SER A 231 -5.32 4.90 12.54
C SER A 231 -5.10 4.75 11.04
N GLN A 232 -4.32 5.65 10.45
CA GLN A 232 -3.93 5.57 9.04
C GLN A 232 -2.59 4.87 8.84
N CYS A 233 -1.71 4.83 9.85
CA CYS A 233 -0.37 4.24 9.74
C CYS A 233 0.13 3.68 11.09
N PRO A 234 0.12 2.35 11.31
CA PRO A 234 -0.48 1.34 10.42
C PRO A 234 -2.01 1.50 10.34
N PRO A 235 -2.64 1.07 9.24
CA PRO A 235 -4.08 1.17 9.06
C PRO A 235 -4.82 0.33 10.12
N TRP A 236 -5.79 0.95 10.76
CA TRP A 236 -6.64 0.34 11.78
C TRP A 236 -8.06 0.87 11.66
N PHE A 237 -9.04 -0.02 11.64
CA PHE A 237 -10.44 0.29 11.40
C PHE A 237 -11.30 -0.31 12.49
N LYS A 238 -12.40 0.38 12.81
CA LYS A 238 -13.47 -0.09 13.69
C LYS A 238 -14.77 -0.13 12.90
N SER A 239 -15.50 -1.23 13.01
CA SER A 239 -16.85 -1.35 12.47
C SER A 239 -17.81 -1.58 13.62
N VAL A 240 -18.91 -0.83 13.66
CA VAL A 240 -20.00 -0.99 14.64
C VAL A 240 -21.20 -1.53 13.87
N VAL A 241 -21.80 -2.62 14.36
CA VAL A 241 -23.03 -3.18 13.83
C VAL A 241 -24.18 -2.93 14.81
N ALA A 242 -25.28 -2.37 14.33
CA ALA A 242 -26.50 -2.20 15.09
C ALA A 242 -27.60 -3.13 14.55
N PHE A 243 -28.21 -3.91 15.44
CA PHE A 243 -29.23 -4.89 15.08
C PHE A 243 -30.20 -5.13 16.24
N LYS A 244 -31.51 -5.00 16.00
CA LYS A 244 -32.59 -5.21 16.99
C LYS A 244 -32.37 -4.48 18.33
N GLY A 245 -31.81 -3.27 18.29
CA GLY A 245 -31.54 -2.46 19.48
C GLY A 245 -30.26 -2.82 20.25
N PHE A 246 -29.48 -3.79 19.75
CA PHE A 246 -28.13 -4.05 20.22
C PHE A 246 -27.10 -3.39 19.31
N GLU A 247 -25.96 -3.05 19.87
CA GLU A 247 -24.79 -2.56 19.14
C GLU A 247 -23.56 -3.33 19.60
N GLU A 248 -22.75 -3.79 18.65
CA GLU A 248 -21.48 -4.46 18.89
C GLU A 248 -20.42 -3.92 17.93
N ASP A 249 -19.15 -3.98 18.33
CA ASP A 249 -18.05 -3.41 17.55
C ASP A 249 -16.94 -4.42 17.25
N GLY A 250 -16.24 -4.24 16.13
CA GLY A 250 -15.10 -5.05 15.74
C GLY A 250 -13.98 -4.16 15.22
N GLU A 251 -12.73 -4.49 15.55
CA GLU A 251 -11.56 -3.72 15.13
C GLU A 251 -10.57 -4.62 14.39
N ASN A 252 -10.00 -4.13 13.29
CA ASN A 252 -9.00 -4.86 12.51
C ASN A 252 -8.20 -3.95 11.57
N ARG A 253 -7.18 -4.51 10.90
CA ARG A 253 -6.33 -3.80 9.92
C ARG A 253 -7.04 -3.51 8.59
N THR A 254 -8.15 -4.17 8.30
CA THR A 254 -8.98 -3.90 7.13
C THR A 254 -10.42 -3.61 7.55
N LYS A 255 -11.12 -2.76 6.78
CA LYS A 255 -12.54 -2.46 7.01
C LYS A 255 -13.41 -3.74 6.97
N LYS A 256 -13.09 -4.64 6.03
CA LYS A 256 -13.78 -5.92 5.84
C LYS A 256 -13.66 -6.81 7.07
N ASP A 257 -12.45 -6.99 7.59
CA ASP A 257 -12.24 -7.85 8.77
C ASP A 257 -12.80 -7.21 10.05
N ALA A 258 -12.79 -5.88 10.16
CA ALA A 258 -13.45 -5.17 11.24
C ALA A 258 -14.98 -5.41 11.23
N LYS A 259 -15.61 -5.38 10.04
CA LYS A 259 -17.02 -5.72 9.85
C LYS A 259 -17.31 -7.15 10.25
N HIS A 260 -16.52 -8.12 9.79
CA HIS A 260 -16.70 -9.52 10.15
C HIS A 260 -16.53 -9.78 11.65
N ALA A 261 -15.55 -9.12 12.29
CA ALA A 261 -15.38 -9.18 13.74
C ALA A 261 -16.59 -8.61 14.50
N ALA A 262 -17.18 -7.51 14.03
CA ALA A 262 -18.39 -6.93 14.59
C ALA A 262 -19.60 -7.88 14.43
N SER A 263 -19.78 -8.45 13.22
CA SER A 263 -20.84 -9.44 12.96
C SER A 263 -20.72 -10.66 13.88
N ARG A 264 -19.50 -11.17 14.11
CA ARG A 264 -19.29 -12.30 15.02
C ARG A 264 -19.78 -11.99 16.43
N LYS A 265 -19.38 -10.86 17.01
CA LYS A 265 -19.84 -10.45 18.35
C LYS A 265 -21.35 -10.29 18.40
N MET A 266 -21.96 -9.73 17.36
CA MET A 266 -23.42 -9.60 17.26
C MET A 266 -24.12 -10.96 17.19
N CYS A 267 -23.60 -11.90 16.40
CA CYS A 267 -24.12 -13.26 16.35
C CYS A 267 -23.99 -13.98 17.68
N GLU A 268 -22.86 -13.84 18.39
CA GLU A 268 -22.66 -14.39 19.74
C GLU A 268 -23.67 -13.80 20.73
N ARG A 269 -23.88 -12.48 20.68
CA ARG A 269 -24.85 -11.75 21.51
C ARG A 269 -26.29 -12.21 21.26
N MET A 270 -26.65 -12.42 20.00
CA MET A 270 -27.98 -12.83 19.55
C MET A 270 -28.17 -14.36 19.53
N ARG A 271 -27.12 -15.13 19.82
CA ARG A 271 -27.07 -16.60 19.73
C ARG A 271 -27.41 -17.16 18.34
N ILE A 272 -26.96 -16.47 17.30
CA ILE A 272 -27.07 -16.90 15.89
C ILE A 272 -25.85 -17.77 15.57
N GLN A 273 -26.07 -18.97 15.04
CA GLN A 273 -25.00 -19.86 14.61
C GLN A 273 -24.77 -19.74 13.10
N PRO A 274 -23.52 -19.61 12.64
CA PRO A 274 -23.20 -19.69 11.22
C PRO A 274 -23.20 -21.15 10.74
N ASP A 275 -23.77 -21.38 9.56
CA ASP A 275 -23.76 -22.69 8.88
C ASP A 275 -22.38 -23.02 8.24
#